data_AF-A0A7V6B593-F1
#
_entry.id   AF-A0A7V6B593-F1
#
_cell.length_a   1.000
_cell.length_b   1.000
_cell.length_c   1.000
_cell.angle_alpha   90.00
_cell.angle_beta   90.00
_cell.angle_gamma   90.00
#
_symmetry.space_group_name_H-M   'P 1'
#
loop_
_entity.id
_entity.type
_entity.pdbx_description
1 polymer ?
#
loop_
_entity_poly.entity_id
_entity_poly.type
_entity_poly.pdbx_seq_one_letter_code
_entity_poly.pdbx_strand_id
1 'polypeptide(L)'
;MSKRFFLFEIEGDEEFLKGTLEGYFSARNEPMEGVFFGSEHGLEDEGFLEKLVEFLGIKRENNLLVVAQEKSELVKDALAKVSGLNVRGIHPIKSISYPFEVLCYNEALGLKVKETLENLPEGARATGLASDEKKRPEHFEISVYTPAHPYRFHAKGEIVGDVEAVLRSYRVLSEFDVVRLGEANTEIDQDE
;
A
#
# COMPACT_ATOMS: atom_id res chain seq x y z
N MET A 1 8.30 21.75 -1.57
CA MET A 1 9.05 20.92 -0.61
C MET A 1 8.27 19.63 -0.47
N SER A 2 8.90 18.46 -0.62
CA SER A 2 8.22 17.19 -0.35
C SER A 2 7.84 17.13 1.12
N LYS A 3 6.61 16.73 1.42
CA LYS A 3 6.13 16.53 2.79
C LYS A 3 6.95 15.41 3.44
N ARG A 4 7.31 15.57 4.72
CA ARG A 4 8.00 14.52 5.47
C ARG A 4 6.98 13.60 6.14
N PHE A 5 7.32 12.33 6.20
CA PHE A 5 6.50 11.30 6.83
C PHE A 5 7.32 10.55 7.88
N PHE A 6 6.62 9.99 8.86
CA PHE A 6 7.18 9.13 9.87
C PHE A 6 6.45 7.78 9.86
N LEU A 7 7.20 6.71 10.06
CA LEU A 7 6.69 5.39 10.36
C LEU A 7 6.55 5.26 11.87
N PHE A 8 5.33 5.08 12.35
CA PHE A 8 5.02 4.76 13.73
C PHE A 8 4.84 3.25 13.83
N GLU A 9 5.59 2.63 14.72
CA GLU A 9 5.41 1.22 15.12
C GLU A 9 4.59 1.20 16.40
N ILE A 10 3.42 0.58 16.36
CA ILE A 10 2.44 0.61 17.46
C ILE A 10 2.04 -0.82 17.82
N GLU A 11 2.32 -1.23 19.04
CA GLU A 11 1.83 -2.50 19.58
C GLU A 11 0.43 -2.33 20.17
N GLY A 12 -0.51 -3.15 19.72
CA GLY A 12 -1.88 -3.23 20.23
C GLY A 12 -2.90 -3.64 19.15
N ASP A 13 -4.18 -3.68 19.50
CA ASP A 13 -5.23 -4.10 18.56
C ASP A 13 -5.46 -3.05 17.45
N GLU A 14 -5.50 -3.50 16.20
CA GLU A 14 -5.61 -2.63 15.02
C GLU A 14 -6.96 -1.90 14.98
N GLU A 15 -8.06 -2.59 15.28
CA GLU A 15 -9.41 -2.00 15.29
C GLU A 15 -9.50 -0.92 16.37
N PHE A 16 -8.92 -1.17 17.54
CA PHE A 16 -8.83 -0.22 18.62
C PHE A 16 -7.96 0.99 18.27
N LEU A 17 -6.82 0.77 17.59
CA LEU A 17 -5.97 1.85 17.06
C LEU A 17 -6.74 2.72 16.07
N LYS A 18 -7.39 2.10 15.08
CA LYS A 18 -8.22 2.78 14.07
C LYS A 18 -9.31 3.61 14.74
N GLY A 19 -10.13 2.99 15.58
CA GLY A 19 -11.23 3.67 16.28
C GLY A 19 -10.74 4.80 17.19
N THR A 20 -9.58 4.63 17.84
CA THR A 20 -8.97 5.68 18.67
C THR A 20 -8.59 6.90 17.82
N LEU A 21 -7.88 6.71 16.72
CA LEU A 21 -7.45 7.81 15.87
C LEU A 21 -8.65 8.48 15.18
N GLU A 22 -9.57 7.70 14.62
CA GLU A 22 -10.78 8.23 13.99
C GLU A 22 -11.62 9.08 14.96
N GLY A 23 -11.86 8.55 16.17
CA GLY A 23 -12.60 9.26 17.21
C GLY A 23 -11.89 10.53 17.68
N TYR A 24 -10.56 10.46 17.86
CA TYR A 24 -9.76 11.60 18.30
C TYR A 24 -9.74 12.74 17.28
N PHE A 25 -9.51 12.43 16.00
CA PHE A 25 -9.51 13.42 14.92
C PHE A 25 -10.89 14.03 14.71
N SER A 26 -11.94 13.19 14.75
CA SER A 26 -13.34 13.64 14.65
C SER A 26 -13.72 14.60 15.78
N ALA A 27 -13.33 14.30 17.03
CA ALA A 27 -13.61 15.16 18.18
C ALA A 27 -12.96 16.55 18.07
N ARG A 28 -11.91 16.68 17.25
CA ARG A 28 -11.17 17.94 17.04
C ARG A 28 -11.55 18.65 15.73
N ASN A 29 -12.48 18.10 14.94
CA ASN A 29 -12.80 18.57 13.59
C ASN A 29 -11.57 18.63 12.67
N GLU A 30 -10.63 17.71 12.85
CA GLU A 30 -9.42 17.60 12.03
C GLU A 30 -9.54 16.44 11.04
N PRO A 31 -9.16 16.61 9.76
CA PRO A 31 -9.14 15.50 8.82
C PRO A 31 -7.98 14.54 9.12
N MET A 32 -8.20 13.26 8.87
CA MET A 32 -7.18 12.19 8.93
C MET A 32 -6.25 12.15 7.72
N GLU A 33 -6.43 13.05 6.75
CA GLU A 33 -5.52 13.15 5.61
C GLU A 33 -4.06 13.29 6.08
N GLY A 34 -3.18 12.46 5.51
CA GLY A 34 -1.79 12.34 5.94
C GLY A 34 -1.55 11.25 7.00
N VAL A 35 -2.56 10.48 7.39
CA VAL A 35 -2.44 9.32 8.29
C VAL A 35 -2.87 8.07 7.53
N PHE A 36 -1.97 7.10 7.38
CA PHE A 36 -2.17 5.89 6.58
C PHE A 36 -1.87 4.63 7.42
N PHE A 37 -2.81 3.68 7.44
CA PHE A 37 -2.63 2.39 8.12
C PHE A 37 -1.85 1.42 7.22
N GLY A 38 -0.83 0.78 7.78
CA GLY A 38 0.06 -0.09 7.02
C GLY A 38 -0.62 -1.29 6.39
N SER A 39 -1.57 -1.89 7.12
CA SER A 39 -2.42 -2.99 6.66
C SER A 39 -3.20 -2.69 5.36
N GLU A 40 -3.50 -1.42 5.09
CA GLU A 40 -4.23 -0.98 3.90
C GLU A 40 -3.31 -0.71 2.70
N HIS A 41 -1.99 -0.69 2.93
CA HIS A 41 -0.99 -0.22 1.97
C HIS A 41 0.16 -1.22 1.75
N GLY A 42 -0.04 -2.49 2.14
CA GLY A 42 0.96 -3.55 1.94
C GLY A 42 2.22 -3.37 2.80
N LEU A 43 2.14 -2.58 3.88
CA LEU A 43 3.20 -2.46 4.87
C LEU A 43 2.97 -3.55 5.92
N GLU A 44 3.61 -4.70 5.73
CA GLU A 44 3.72 -5.74 6.75
C GLU A 44 5.03 -5.55 7.55
N ASP A 45 5.00 -5.87 8.84
CA ASP A 45 6.21 -6.02 9.65
C ASP A 45 6.90 -7.32 9.20
N GLU A 46 8.12 -7.22 8.66
CA GLU A 46 8.81 -8.36 8.07
C GLU A 46 9.29 -9.34 9.15
N GLY A 47 8.66 -10.51 9.22
CA GLY A 47 9.26 -11.64 9.92
C GLY A 47 8.55 -12.97 9.73
N PHE A 48 9.16 -13.90 9.00
CA PHE A 48 8.85 -15.34 9.07
C PHE A 48 8.80 -15.85 10.54
N LEU A 49 9.56 -15.21 11.44
CA LEU A 49 9.53 -15.46 12.88
C LEU A 49 8.25 -14.97 13.57
N GLU A 50 7.63 -13.88 13.14
CA GLU A 50 6.37 -13.39 13.71
C GLU A 50 5.20 -14.27 13.31
N LYS A 51 5.16 -14.73 12.06
CA LYS A 51 4.19 -15.76 11.60
C LYS A 51 4.32 -17.07 12.40
N LEU A 52 5.53 -17.44 12.84
CA LEU A 52 5.77 -18.58 13.75
C LEU A 52 5.33 -18.31 15.20
N VAL A 53 5.45 -17.08 15.68
CA VAL A 53 5.05 -16.66 17.04
C VAL A 53 3.51 -16.52 17.13
N GLU A 54 2.86 -16.04 16.07
CA GLU A 54 1.40 -16.09 15.91
C GLU A 54 0.88 -17.53 15.92
N PHE A 55 1.56 -18.46 15.23
CA PHE A 55 1.23 -19.87 15.25
C PHE A 55 1.32 -20.49 16.67
N LEU A 56 2.18 -19.95 17.54
CA LEU A 56 2.29 -20.33 18.95
C LEU A 56 1.24 -19.64 19.86
N GLY A 57 0.31 -18.88 19.28
CA GLY A 57 -0.75 -18.18 20.01
C GLY A 57 -0.32 -16.92 20.74
N ILE A 58 0.90 -16.44 20.50
CA ILE A 58 1.41 -15.18 21.04
C ILE A 58 1.13 -14.10 20.00
N LYS A 59 -0.02 -13.44 20.14
CA LYS A 59 -0.38 -12.30 19.29
C LYS A 59 0.41 -11.08 19.74
N ARG A 60 1.47 -10.71 19.01
CA ARG A 60 2.02 -9.36 19.05
C ARG A 60 1.44 -8.64 17.84
N GLU A 61 0.42 -7.82 18.09
CA GLU A 61 -0.20 -7.04 17.03
C GLU A 61 0.64 -5.78 16.85
N ASN A 62 1.68 -5.89 16.02
CA ASN A 62 2.47 -4.75 15.59
C ASN A 62 1.74 -4.08 14.42
N ASN A 63 1.41 -2.80 14.60
CA ASN A 63 0.75 -1.99 13.59
C ASN A 63 1.73 -0.95 13.10
N LEU A 64 1.80 -0.82 11.78
CA LEU A 64 2.54 0.24 11.13
C LEU A 64 1.58 1.36 10.76
N LEU A 65 1.97 2.60 11.06
CA LEU A 65 1.23 3.79 10.69
C LEU A 65 2.17 4.80 10.03
N VAL A 66 1.85 5.21 8.81
CA VAL A 66 2.58 6.28 8.12
C VAL A 66 1.88 7.61 8.38
N VAL A 67 2.60 8.55 8.98
CA VAL A 67 2.05 9.81 9.49
C VAL A 67 2.81 11.00 8.93
N ALA A 68 2.10 11.91 8.29
CA ALA A 68 2.64 13.19 7.85
C ALA A 68 3.17 13.99 9.05
N GLN A 69 4.29 14.69 8.88
CA GLN A 69 4.93 15.45 9.96
C GLN A 69 3.94 16.38 10.68
N GLU A 70 3.07 17.07 9.95
CA GLU A 70 2.06 17.98 10.49
C GLU A 70 0.98 17.29 11.36
N LYS A 71 0.80 15.97 11.25
CA LYS A 71 -0.15 15.17 12.04
C LYS A 71 0.51 14.39 13.18
N SER A 72 1.85 14.32 13.21
CA SER A 72 2.61 13.52 14.17
C SER A 72 2.26 13.81 15.63
N GLU A 73 2.18 15.08 16.03
CA GLU A 73 1.85 15.46 17.41
C GLU A 73 0.39 15.14 17.79
N LEU A 74 -0.55 15.21 16.84
CA LEU A 74 -1.93 14.82 17.08
C LEU A 74 -2.04 13.31 17.31
N VAL A 75 -1.33 12.50 16.51
CA VAL A 75 -1.27 11.04 16.69
C VAL A 75 -0.63 10.70 18.04
N LYS A 76 0.49 11.33 18.41
CA LYS A 76 1.12 11.11 19.72
C LYS A 76 0.18 11.44 20.88
N ASP A 77 -0.51 12.57 20.83
CA ASP A 77 -1.47 12.96 21.88
C ASP A 77 -2.68 12.01 21.96
N ALA A 78 -3.16 11.50 20.82
CA ALA A 78 -4.23 10.51 20.78
C ALA A 78 -3.81 9.20 21.48
N LEU A 79 -2.63 8.68 21.14
CA LEU A 79 -2.11 7.42 21.68
C LEU A 79 -1.77 7.55 23.18
N ALA A 80 -1.28 8.70 23.63
CA ALA A 80 -0.96 8.94 25.04
C ALA A 80 -2.20 8.96 25.96
N LYS A 81 -3.40 9.10 25.40
CA LYS A 81 -4.67 9.19 26.16
C LYS A 81 -5.36 7.86 26.39
N VAL A 82 -4.86 6.79 25.78
CA VAL A 82 -5.45 5.46 25.88
C VAL A 82 -4.45 4.46 26.42
N SER A 83 -4.94 3.47 27.17
CA SER A 83 -4.17 2.29 27.53
C SER A 83 -4.39 1.19 26.50
N GLY A 84 -3.39 0.37 26.25
CA GLY A 84 -3.49 -0.78 25.33
C GLY A 84 -2.91 -0.56 23.94
N LEU A 85 -2.44 0.65 23.64
CA LEU A 85 -1.63 0.97 22.47
C LEU A 85 -0.26 1.50 22.95
N ASN A 86 0.83 0.90 22.49
CA ASN A 86 2.18 1.30 22.86
C ASN A 86 2.99 1.67 21.63
N VAL A 87 3.45 2.91 21.54
CA VAL A 87 4.39 3.32 20.50
C VAL A 87 5.76 2.69 20.78
N ARG A 88 6.21 1.81 19.88
CA ARG A 88 7.51 1.12 19.93
C ARG A 88 8.62 1.93 19.27
N GLY A 89 8.29 2.59 18.16
CA GLY A 89 9.24 3.34 17.35
C GLY A 89 8.55 4.46 16.57
N ILE A 90 9.32 5.52 16.29
CA ILE A 90 8.93 6.58 15.36
C ILE A 90 10.15 6.89 14.50
N HIS A 91 10.04 6.62 13.21
CA HIS A 91 11.17 6.64 12.28
C HIS A 91 10.87 7.57 11.11
N PRO A 92 11.76 8.53 10.76
CA PRO A 92 11.57 9.35 9.56
C PRO A 92 11.62 8.45 8.31
N ILE A 93 10.65 8.61 7.41
CA ILE A 93 10.60 7.89 6.14
C ILE A 93 11.33 8.71 5.09
N LYS A 94 12.33 8.09 4.48
CA LYS A 94 13.06 8.65 3.34
C LYS A 94 12.35 8.35 2.03
N SER A 95 11.92 7.12 1.83
CA SER A 95 11.20 6.71 0.62
C SER A 95 10.30 5.49 0.87
N ILE A 96 9.31 5.30 0.01
CA ILE A 96 8.48 4.10 -0.03
C ILE A 96 8.28 3.70 -1.50
N SER A 97 8.31 2.41 -1.77
CA SER A 97 7.97 1.84 -3.07
C SER A 97 7.27 0.50 -2.92
N TYR A 98 6.60 0.03 -3.97
CA TYR A 98 6.07 -1.34 -3.99
C TYR A 98 6.06 -1.91 -5.41
N PRO A 99 6.30 -3.22 -5.56
CA PRO A 99 6.19 -3.88 -6.85
C PRO A 99 4.72 -4.15 -7.20
N PHE A 100 4.43 -4.18 -8.50
CA PHE A 100 3.12 -4.60 -9.00
C PHE A 100 3.24 -5.52 -10.20
N GLU A 101 2.24 -6.39 -10.37
CA GLU A 101 2.05 -7.24 -11.53
C GLU A 101 0.58 -7.21 -11.97
N VAL A 102 0.33 -7.04 -13.26
CA VAL A 102 -0.99 -7.06 -13.88
C VAL A 102 -1.07 -8.25 -14.81
N LEU A 103 -2.05 -9.12 -14.64
CA LEU A 103 -2.34 -10.18 -15.60
C LEU A 103 -3.84 -10.16 -15.93
N CYS A 104 -4.17 -9.69 -17.13
CA CYS A 104 -5.55 -9.48 -17.56
C CYS A 104 -5.83 -10.16 -18.89
N TYR A 105 -6.98 -10.84 -18.97
CA TYR A 105 -7.49 -11.47 -20.19
C TYR A 105 -8.71 -10.76 -20.78
N ASN A 106 -9.10 -9.61 -20.20
CA ASN A 106 -10.20 -8.76 -20.64
C ASN A 106 -9.64 -7.42 -21.16
N GLU A 107 -9.92 -7.10 -22.42
CA GLU A 107 -9.38 -5.90 -23.06
C GLU A 107 -9.84 -4.60 -22.40
N ALA A 108 -11.12 -4.48 -22.07
CA ALA A 108 -11.67 -3.27 -21.44
C ALA A 108 -11.05 -3.04 -20.05
N LEU A 109 -10.83 -4.10 -19.29
CA LEU A 109 -10.17 -4.02 -17.99
C LEU A 109 -8.66 -3.72 -18.14
N GLY A 110 -7.99 -4.33 -19.13
CA GLY A 110 -6.59 -4.03 -19.44
C GLY A 110 -6.36 -2.57 -19.83
N LEU A 111 -7.27 -1.99 -20.61
CA LEU A 111 -7.25 -0.57 -20.97
C LEU A 111 -7.42 0.33 -19.73
N LYS A 112 -8.39 0.04 -18.86
CA LYS A 112 -8.56 0.79 -17.61
C LYS A 112 -7.31 0.78 -16.73
N VAL A 113 -6.69 -0.39 -16.54
CA VAL A 113 -5.48 -0.50 -15.73
C VAL A 113 -4.32 0.30 -16.35
N LYS A 114 -4.19 0.28 -17.69
CA LYS A 114 -3.19 1.11 -18.39
C LYS A 114 -3.45 2.60 -18.17
N GLU A 115 -4.69 3.05 -18.36
CA GLU A 115 -5.08 4.45 -18.10
C GLU A 115 -4.78 4.84 -16.66
N THR A 116 -5.05 3.97 -15.68
CA THR A 116 -4.71 4.21 -14.28
C THR A 116 -3.19 4.30 -14.05
N LEU A 117 -2.39 3.44 -14.67
CA LEU A 117 -0.92 3.48 -14.58
C LEU A 117 -0.32 4.72 -15.26
N GLU A 118 -0.96 5.25 -16.30
CA GLU A 118 -0.58 6.50 -16.96
C GLU A 118 -1.01 7.74 -16.15
N ASN A 119 -2.08 7.63 -15.36
CA ASN A 119 -2.66 8.71 -14.56
C ASN A 119 -2.55 8.43 -13.05
N LEU A 120 -1.38 7.98 -12.61
CA LEU A 120 -1.10 7.81 -11.19
C LEU A 120 -1.21 9.15 -10.43
N PRO A 121 -1.51 9.13 -9.11
CA PRO A 121 -1.49 10.33 -8.28
C PRO A 121 -0.22 11.15 -8.49
N GLU A 122 -0.35 12.48 -8.53
CA GLU A 122 0.79 13.38 -8.72
C GLU A 122 1.88 13.09 -7.67
N GLY A 123 3.11 12.91 -8.14
CA GLY A 123 4.24 12.50 -7.30
C GLY A 123 4.54 11.00 -7.33
N ALA A 124 3.66 10.15 -7.87
CA ALA A 124 3.89 8.72 -8.08
C ALA A 124 4.12 8.39 -9.57
N ARG A 125 4.96 7.40 -9.84
CA ARG A 125 5.23 6.90 -11.20
C ARG A 125 5.59 5.42 -11.20
N ALA A 126 5.27 4.75 -12.30
CA ALA A 126 5.75 3.40 -12.56
C ALA A 126 7.18 3.42 -13.12
N THR A 127 8.06 2.57 -12.59
CA THR A 127 9.41 2.32 -13.06
C THR A 127 9.64 0.86 -13.37
N GLY A 128 10.63 0.57 -14.22
CA GLY A 128 10.96 -0.81 -14.59
C GLY A 128 9.83 -1.53 -15.34
N LEU A 129 8.95 -0.77 -16.00
CA LEU A 129 7.75 -1.31 -16.64
C LEU A 129 8.15 -2.25 -17.79
N ALA A 130 7.82 -3.53 -17.62
CA ALA A 130 7.87 -4.54 -18.68
C ALA A 130 6.45 -4.95 -19.01
N SER A 131 6.00 -4.70 -20.24
CA SER A 131 4.65 -5.04 -20.71
C SER A 131 4.66 -5.91 -21.96
N ASP A 132 3.73 -6.88 -22.01
CA ASP A 132 3.43 -7.74 -23.16
C ASP A 132 1.91 -7.70 -23.38
N GLU A 133 1.49 -7.28 -24.57
CA GLU A 133 0.08 -7.28 -24.96
C GLU A 133 -0.10 -8.12 -26.22
N LYS A 134 -0.98 -9.11 -26.14
CA LYS A 134 -1.33 -9.99 -27.25
C LYS A 134 -2.81 -9.83 -27.56
N LYS A 135 -3.08 -9.38 -28.78
CA LYS A 135 -4.41 -9.36 -29.39
C LYS A 135 -4.40 -10.35 -30.57
N ARG A 136 -5.27 -11.36 -30.54
CA ARG A 136 -5.47 -12.22 -31.71
C ARG A 136 -6.52 -11.60 -32.63
N PRO A 137 -6.32 -11.63 -33.96
CA PRO A 137 -7.35 -11.19 -34.90
C PRO A 137 -8.61 -12.07 -34.76
N GLU A 138 -9.78 -11.48 -35.00
CA GLU A 138 -11.11 -12.12 -34.85
C GLU A 138 -11.29 -13.42 -35.67
N HIS A 139 -10.41 -13.69 -36.64
CA HIS A 139 -10.49 -14.82 -37.58
C HIS A 139 -9.41 -15.87 -37.28
N PHE A 140 -9.33 -16.35 -36.05
CA PHE A 140 -8.43 -17.45 -35.69
C PHE A 140 -9.21 -18.77 -35.57
N GLU A 141 -8.86 -19.77 -36.39
CA GLU A 141 -9.42 -21.12 -36.27
C GLU A 141 -9.10 -21.70 -34.89
N ILE A 142 -10.15 -22.10 -34.17
CA ILE A 142 -10.05 -22.59 -32.80
C ILE A 142 -9.56 -24.03 -32.83
N SER A 143 -8.32 -24.28 -32.39
CA SER A 143 -7.91 -25.64 -32.02
C SER A 143 -8.68 -26.06 -30.77
N VAL A 144 -9.41 -27.18 -30.84
CA VAL A 144 -10.39 -27.67 -29.85
C VAL A 144 -9.84 -27.88 -28.42
N TYR A 145 -8.52 -27.79 -28.22
CA TYR A 145 -7.85 -28.21 -26.99
C TYR A 145 -7.27 -27.09 -26.11
N THR A 146 -7.40 -25.81 -26.47
CA THR A 146 -6.84 -24.71 -25.66
C THR A 146 -7.87 -23.60 -25.46
N PRO A 147 -8.23 -23.23 -24.22
CA PRO A 147 -8.98 -22.01 -23.94
C PRO A 147 -8.14 -20.82 -24.43
N ALA A 148 -8.47 -20.30 -25.61
CA ALA A 148 -7.74 -19.21 -26.23
C ALA A 148 -8.41 -17.89 -25.84
N HIS A 149 -7.85 -17.19 -24.85
CA HIS A 149 -8.25 -15.81 -24.60
C HIS A 149 -7.78 -14.96 -25.79
N PRO A 150 -8.68 -14.21 -26.46
CA PRO A 150 -8.33 -13.38 -27.62
C PRO A 150 -7.44 -12.18 -27.23
N TYR A 151 -7.43 -11.86 -25.93
CA TYR A 151 -6.65 -10.79 -25.32
C TYR A 151 -5.82 -11.33 -24.16
N ARG A 152 -4.58 -10.87 -24.06
CA ARG A 152 -3.76 -10.99 -22.85
C ARG A 152 -2.95 -9.71 -22.71
N PHE A 153 -3.05 -9.08 -21.56
CA PHE A 153 -2.17 -8.02 -21.12
C PHE A 153 -1.42 -8.48 -19.88
N HIS A 154 -0.11 -8.39 -19.93
CA HIS A 154 0.78 -8.63 -18.81
C HIS A 154 1.66 -7.41 -18.64
N ALA A 155 1.73 -6.87 -17.43
CA ALA A 155 2.64 -5.80 -17.09
C ALA A 155 3.22 -6.02 -15.70
N LYS A 156 4.46 -5.64 -15.49
CA LYS A 156 5.09 -5.62 -14.17
C LYS A 156 5.99 -4.41 -14.02
N GLY A 157 6.16 -3.94 -12.80
CA GLY A 157 7.04 -2.83 -12.49
C GLY A 157 7.05 -2.53 -11.01
N GLU A 158 7.52 -1.34 -10.68
CA GLU A 158 7.57 -0.81 -9.32
C GLU A 158 6.96 0.58 -9.31
N ILE A 159 6.14 0.90 -8.31
CA ILE A 159 5.65 2.26 -8.09
C ILE A 159 6.58 2.95 -7.10
N VAL A 160 7.08 4.11 -7.51
CA VAL A 160 8.02 4.94 -6.75
C VAL A 160 7.56 6.40 -6.77
N GLY A 161 7.98 7.21 -5.80
CA GLY A 161 7.59 8.61 -5.76
C GLY A 161 7.58 9.23 -4.38
N ASP A 162 6.83 10.32 -4.25
CA ASP A 162 6.51 10.92 -2.96
C ASP A 162 5.68 9.94 -2.12
N VAL A 163 5.97 9.85 -0.82
CA VAL A 163 5.38 8.84 0.10
C VAL A 163 3.86 8.80 0.03
N GLU A 164 3.21 9.96 0.14
CA GLU A 164 1.76 10.07 0.07
C GLU A 164 1.20 9.64 -1.30
N ALA A 165 1.88 9.99 -2.40
CA ALA A 165 1.43 9.64 -3.74
C ALA A 165 1.53 8.13 -3.98
N VAL A 166 2.62 7.51 -3.51
CA VAL A 166 2.80 6.05 -3.58
C VAL A 166 1.73 5.34 -2.76
N LEU A 167 1.48 5.74 -1.51
CA LEU A 167 0.41 5.14 -0.71
C LEU A 167 -0.97 5.29 -1.37
N ARG A 168 -1.32 6.48 -1.87
CA ARG A 168 -2.58 6.70 -2.59
C ARG A 168 -2.69 5.82 -3.84
N SER A 169 -1.58 5.64 -4.57
CA SER A 169 -1.58 4.78 -5.75
C SER A 169 -1.84 3.31 -5.42
N TYR A 170 -1.37 2.84 -4.25
CA TYR A 170 -1.63 1.48 -3.79
C TYR A 170 -3.13 1.23 -3.67
N ARG A 171 -3.85 2.17 -3.02
CA ARG A 171 -5.31 2.10 -2.88
C ARG A 171 -6.01 2.07 -4.24
N VAL A 172 -5.66 2.96 -5.15
CA VAL A 172 -6.27 3.02 -6.49
C VAL A 172 -6.03 1.71 -7.28
N LEU A 173 -4.81 1.17 -7.24
CA LEU A 173 -4.47 -0.06 -7.95
C LEU A 173 -5.09 -1.31 -7.29
N SER A 174 -5.31 -1.28 -5.97
CA SER A 174 -5.95 -2.39 -5.24
C SER A 174 -7.43 -2.60 -5.60
N GLU A 175 -8.07 -1.62 -6.25
CA GLU A 175 -9.46 -1.76 -6.75
C GLU A 175 -9.58 -2.72 -7.94
N PHE A 176 -8.45 -3.13 -8.54
CA PHE A 176 -8.43 -4.03 -9.68
C PHE A 176 -8.00 -5.44 -9.27
N ASP A 177 -8.92 -6.40 -9.31
CA ASP A 177 -8.63 -7.83 -8.99
C ASP A 177 -7.53 -8.46 -9.88
N VAL A 178 -7.26 -7.87 -11.05
CA VAL A 178 -6.21 -8.32 -11.98
C VAL A 178 -4.83 -7.76 -11.67
N VAL A 179 -4.73 -6.86 -10.69
CA VAL A 179 -3.48 -6.27 -10.22
C VAL A 179 -3.09 -6.96 -8.92
N ARG A 180 -1.87 -7.48 -8.89
CA ARG A 180 -1.21 -7.99 -7.70
C ARG A 180 -0.21 -6.96 -7.23
N LEU A 181 -0.39 -6.49 -6.00
CA LEU A 181 0.54 -5.61 -5.31
C LEU A 181 1.41 -6.46 -4.40
N GLY A 182 2.72 -6.20 -4.39
CA GLY A 182 3.62 -6.81 -3.42
C GLY A 182 3.78 -5.95 -2.16
N GLU A 183 4.61 -6.44 -1.26
CA GLU A 183 4.96 -5.76 -0.01
C GLU A 183 5.65 -4.42 -0.31
N ALA A 184 5.28 -3.41 0.47
CA ALA A 184 5.85 -2.07 0.36
C ALA A 184 7.22 -2.02 1.02
N ASN A 185 8.23 -1.64 0.23
CA ASN A 185 9.58 -1.40 0.70
C ASN A 185 9.67 0.03 1.27
N THR A 186 9.99 0.14 2.55
CA THR A 186 10.12 1.43 3.25
C THR A 186 11.56 1.69 3.63
N GLU A 187 12.15 2.77 3.10
CA GLU A 187 13.48 3.23 3.49
C GLU A 187 13.36 4.27 4.60
N ILE A 188 13.93 3.98 5.76
CA ILE A 188 13.98 4.87 6.92
C ILE A 188 15.27 5.70 6.87
N ASP A 189 15.19 6.99 7.25
CA ASP A 189 16.39 7.80 7.44
C ASP A 189 17.10 7.37 8.73
N GLN A 190 18.33 6.89 8.60
CA GLN A 190 19.19 6.61 9.76
C GLN A 190 19.90 7.91 10.13
N ASP A 191 19.19 8.78 10.85
CA ASP A 191 19.88 9.88 11.54
C ASP A 191 20.69 9.26 12.70
N GLU A 192 22.03 9.35 12.58
CA GLU A 192 23.05 9.11 13.63
C GLU A 192 22.89 10.02 14.84
#